data_AF-A0A834BYI8-F1
#
_entry.id   AF-A0A834BYI8-F1
#
_cell.length_a   1.000
_cell.length_b   1.000
_cell.length_c   1.000
_cell.angle_alpha   90.00
_cell.angle_beta   90.00
_cell.angle_gamma   90.00
#
_symmetry.space_group_name_H-M   'P 1'
#
loop_
_entity.id
_entity.type
_entity.pdbx_description
1 polymer ?
#
loop_
_entity_poly.entity_id
_entity_poly.type
_entity_poly.pdbx_seq_one_letter_code
_entity_poly.pdbx_strand_id
1 'polypeptide(L)'
;MNFQLALTLQAIWTAVCHAAMQHYPAAWGHYDVCKSQIYSDDGLTWDYMACQPEAADMTQYLKVSLDPPNITCGDPPETYCALENPYMCNNECDASTEELAHPPELMFDIEGRNPTTFWQSSSGRSTQSPFWSTSPYRGTRQSS
;
A
#
# COMPACT_ATOMS: atom_id res chain seq x y z
N MET A 1 12.40 -37.39 44.63
CA MET A 1 12.01 -37.97 43.32
C MET A 1 10.64 -37.48 42.81
N ASN A 2 9.67 -37.15 43.68
CA ASN A 2 8.32 -36.74 43.25
C ASN A 2 8.20 -35.32 42.66
N PHE A 3 9.07 -34.39 43.06
CA PHE A 3 9.00 -32.99 42.59
C PHE A 3 9.42 -32.82 41.12
N GLN A 4 10.44 -33.56 40.69
CA GLN A 4 10.92 -33.57 39.30
C GLN A 4 9.85 -34.15 38.37
N LEU A 5 9.12 -35.17 38.82
CA LEU A 5 8.01 -35.79 38.09
C LEU A 5 6.80 -34.86 37.95
N ALA A 6 6.52 -34.05 38.97
CA ALA A 6 5.45 -33.05 38.91
C ALA A 6 5.78 -31.92 37.92
N LEU A 7 7.04 -31.47 37.88
CA LEU A 7 7.51 -30.44 36.95
C LEU A 7 7.45 -30.91 35.50
N THR A 8 7.83 -32.16 35.22
CA THR A 8 7.75 -32.70 33.85
C THR A 8 6.29 -32.85 33.40
N LEU A 9 5.40 -33.29 34.29
CA LEU A 9 3.96 -33.36 34.00
C LEU A 9 3.35 -31.97 33.73
N GLN A 10 3.72 -30.94 34.51
CA GLN A 10 3.29 -29.58 34.24
C GLN A 10 3.80 -29.05 32.90
N ALA A 11 5.07 -29.31 32.56
CA ALA A 11 5.64 -28.88 31.28
C ALA A 11 4.98 -29.56 30.07
N ILE A 12 4.65 -30.84 30.20
CA ILE A 12 3.92 -31.58 29.16
C ILE A 12 2.50 -31.03 29.01
N TRP A 13 1.81 -30.76 30.12
CA TRP A 13 0.46 -30.21 30.10
C TRP A 13 0.41 -28.83 29.43
N THR A 14 1.33 -27.93 29.75
CA THR A 14 1.38 -26.60 29.13
C THR A 14 1.76 -26.66 27.65
N ALA A 15 2.61 -27.60 27.24
CA ALA A 15 2.92 -27.82 25.82
C ALA A 15 1.70 -28.31 25.03
N VAL A 16 0.92 -29.24 25.59
CA VAL A 16 -0.33 -29.74 24.98
C VAL A 16 -1.38 -28.63 24.88
N CYS A 17 -1.55 -27.81 25.92
CA CYS A 17 -2.48 -26.67 25.89
C CYS A 17 -2.07 -25.61 24.85
N HIS A 18 -0.79 -25.31 24.71
CA HIS A 18 -0.32 -24.39 23.66
C HIS A 18 -0.54 -24.95 22.26
N ALA A 19 -0.27 -26.24 22.04
CA ALA A 19 -0.56 -26.90 20.76
C ALA A 19 -2.06 -26.87 20.41
N ALA A 20 -2.94 -27.08 21.40
CA ALA A 20 -4.38 -26.98 21.20
C ALA A 20 -4.85 -25.54 20.90
N MET A 21 -4.23 -24.52 21.52
CA MET A 21 -4.54 -23.12 21.24
C MET A 21 -3.95 -22.61 19.92
N GLN A 22 -2.94 -23.25 19.33
CA GLN A 22 -2.41 -22.87 18.01
C GLN A 22 -3.45 -23.06 16.89
N HIS A 23 -4.47 -23.91 17.12
CA HIS A 23 -5.61 -24.11 16.22
C HIS A 23 -6.80 -23.22 16.53
N TYR A 24 -6.73 -22.38 17.58
CA TYR A 24 -7.67 -21.28 17.77
C TYR A 24 -7.00 -20.05 17.23
N PRO A 25 -7.23 -19.71 15.96
CA PRO A 25 -6.64 -18.50 15.50
C PRO A 25 -7.48 -17.35 16.08
N ALA A 26 -6.93 -16.76 17.13
CA ALA A 26 -7.48 -15.62 17.82
C ALA A 26 -7.28 -14.37 16.95
N ALA A 27 -8.11 -14.25 15.89
CA ALA A 27 -8.43 -13.06 15.09
C ALA A 27 -8.85 -13.48 13.66
N TRP A 28 -9.99 -14.14 13.49
CA TRP A 28 -10.55 -14.42 12.15
C TRP A 28 -11.83 -13.61 12.02
N GLY A 29 -11.74 -12.55 11.21
CA GLY A 29 -12.90 -11.75 10.81
C GLY A 29 -13.96 -12.67 10.20
N HIS A 30 -15.21 -12.38 10.47
CA HIS A 30 -16.40 -13.23 10.29
C HIS A 30 -16.75 -13.63 8.83
N TYR A 31 -15.84 -13.49 7.85
CA TYR A 31 -16.13 -13.45 6.41
C TYR A 31 -14.99 -13.97 5.51
N ASP A 32 -14.16 -14.88 5.97
CA ASP A 32 -13.06 -15.48 5.19
C ASP A 32 -13.51 -16.68 4.31
N VAL A 33 -14.57 -17.37 4.72
CA VAL A 33 -15.09 -18.56 4.02
C VAL A 33 -16.44 -18.25 3.35
N CYS A 34 -16.46 -18.27 2.01
CA CYS A 34 -17.71 -18.09 1.24
C CYS A 34 -18.56 -19.38 1.14
N LYS A 35 -17.95 -20.55 1.33
CA LYS A 35 -18.55 -21.85 1.00
C LYS A 35 -18.04 -22.95 1.93
N SER A 36 -18.94 -23.61 2.65
CA SER A 36 -18.63 -24.75 3.52
C SER A 36 -19.49 -25.96 3.17
N GLN A 37 -18.98 -27.15 3.42
CA GLN A 37 -19.71 -28.39 3.15
C GLN A 37 -20.46 -28.80 4.42
N ILE A 38 -21.78 -28.89 4.34
CA ILE A 38 -22.65 -29.23 5.46
C ILE A 38 -23.46 -30.49 5.17
N TYR A 39 -23.78 -31.25 6.21
CA TYR A 39 -24.68 -32.39 6.09
C TYR A 39 -26.11 -31.92 6.37
N SER A 40 -26.99 -32.08 5.37
CA SER A 40 -28.42 -31.77 5.44
C SER A 40 -29.23 -33.05 5.25
N ASP A 41 -30.55 -32.99 5.45
CA ASP A 41 -31.44 -34.14 5.28
C ASP A 41 -31.42 -34.71 3.84
N ASP A 42 -31.09 -33.86 2.85
CA ASP A 42 -30.92 -34.24 1.44
C ASP A 42 -29.48 -34.73 1.12
N GLY A 43 -28.64 -34.91 2.14
CA GLY A 43 -27.26 -35.33 2.03
C GLY A 43 -26.24 -34.18 2.15
N LEU A 44 -25.07 -34.40 1.58
CA LEU A 44 -23.93 -33.47 1.66
C LEU A 44 -24.15 -32.29 0.71
N THR A 45 -24.44 -31.11 1.26
CA THR A 45 -24.77 -29.90 0.51
C THR A 45 -23.79 -28.76 0.81
N TRP A 46 -23.83 -27.72 -0.03
CA TRP A 46 -22.97 -26.55 0.12
C TRP A 46 -23.74 -25.41 0.78
N ASP A 47 -23.18 -24.86 1.85
CA ASP A 47 -23.68 -23.68 2.53
C ASP A 47 -22.88 -22.44 2.10
N TYR A 48 -23.58 -21.37 1.76
CA TYR A 48 -22.98 -20.14 1.23
C TYR A 48 -23.13 -19.02 2.24
N MET A 49 -22.01 -18.44 2.65
CA MET A 49 -21.95 -17.34 3.61
C MET A 49 -21.38 -16.08 2.96
N ALA A 50 -21.61 -14.92 3.58
CA ALA A 50 -20.94 -13.70 3.15
C ALA A 50 -19.42 -13.85 3.30
N CYS A 51 -18.67 -13.24 2.40
CA CYS A 51 -17.22 -13.23 2.47
C CYS A 51 -16.64 -11.91 1.97
N GLN A 52 -15.46 -11.56 2.47
CA GLN A 52 -14.70 -10.37 2.10
C GLN A 52 -13.28 -10.80 1.67
N PRO A 53 -12.77 -10.30 0.54
CA PRO A 53 -11.39 -10.55 0.16
C PRO A 53 -10.43 -9.94 1.17
N GLU A 54 -9.21 -10.46 1.20
CA GLU A 54 -8.13 -9.91 2.01
C GLU A 54 -7.88 -8.44 1.64
N ALA A 55 -7.69 -7.60 2.66
CA ALA A 55 -7.30 -6.22 2.45
C ALA A 55 -5.87 -6.19 1.89
N ALA A 56 -5.74 -5.83 0.61
CA ALA A 56 -4.47 -5.73 -0.08
C ALA A 56 -4.22 -4.30 -0.56
N ASP A 57 -2.94 -3.97 -0.77
CA ASP A 57 -2.55 -2.70 -1.38
C ASP A 57 -3.01 -2.67 -2.83
N MET A 58 -4.05 -1.88 -3.11
CA MET A 58 -4.63 -1.79 -4.46
C MET A 58 -3.72 -1.02 -5.42
N THR A 59 -2.76 -0.24 -4.93
CA THR A 59 -1.90 0.62 -5.77
C THR A 59 -1.10 -0.18 -6.80
N GLN A 60 -0.70 -1.40 -6.47
CA GLN A 60 0.00 -2.32 -7.36
C GLN A 60 -0.83 -2.78 -8.58
N TYR A 61 -2.16 -2.61 -8.53
CA TYR A 61 -3.09 -2.99 -9.59
C TYR A 61 -3.69 -1.77 -10.32
N LEU A 62 -3.34 -0.54 -9.93
CA LEU A 62 -3.87 0.67 -10.54
C LEU A 62 -3.23 0.94 -11.90
N LYS A 63 -4.04 1.51 -12.80
CA LYS A 63 -3.57 2.14 -14.05
C LYS A 63 -3.83 3.63 -13.97
N VAL A 64 -2.77 4.41 -14.15
CA VAL A 64 -2.82 5.87 -14.01
C VAL A 64 -3.09 6.50 -15.37
N SER A 65 -4.02 7.44 -15.42
CA SER A 65 -4.26 8.30 -16.57
C SER A 65 -4.22 9.76 -16.12
N LEU A 66 -3.41 10.57 -16.79
CA LEU A 66 -3.31 12.01 -16.53
C LEU A 66 -4.22 12.78 -17.50
N ASP A 67 -4.88 13.82 -16.99
CA ASP A 67 -5.68 14.75 -17.79
C ASP A 67 -5.34 16.20 -17.41
N PRO A 68 -4.74 17.01 -18.31
CA PRO A 68 -4.31 16.65 -19.67
C PRO A 68 -3.12 15.68 -19.65
N PRO A 69 -2.94 14.84 -20.70
CA PRO A 69 -1.90 13.80 -20.71
C PRO A 69 -0.47 14.34 -20.68
N ASN A 70 -0.24 15.54 -21.23
CA ASN A 70 1.08 16.17 -21.31
C ASN A 70 1.34 17.13 -20.14
N ILE A 71 0.78 16.83 -18.96
CA ILE A 71 0.92 17.70 -17.78
C ILE A 71 2.16 17.38 -16.95
N THR A 72 2.88 16.28 -17.20
CA THR A 72 4.15 15.95 -16.50
C THR A 72 5.26 16.93 -16.90
N CYS A 73 6.09 17.37 -15.94
CA CYS A 73 7.22 18.25 -16.22
C CYS A 73 8.34 17.58 -17.03
N GLY A 74 9.20 18.38 -17.64
CA GLY A 74 10.46 17.91 -18.24
C GLY A 74 10.50 17.83 -19.77
N ASP A 75 9.42 18.19 -20.47
CA ASP A 75 9.40 18.32 -21.94
C ASP A 75 8.68 19.62 -22.38
N PRO A 76 9.39 20.75 -22.57
CA PRO A 76 10.85 20.93 -22.42
C PRO A 76 11.30 21.00 -20.94
N PRO A 77 12.61 20.84 -20.65
CA PRO A 77 13.14 20.98 -19.30
C PRO A 77 12.79 22.32 -18.65
N GLU A 78 12.44 22.29 -17.37
CA GLU A 78 12.01 23.48 -16.63
C GLU A 78 12.59 23.55 -15.22
N THR A 79 12.81 24.78 -14.73
CA THR A 79 13.24 25.03 -13.36
C THR A 79 12.04 25.17 -12.44
N TYR A 80 12.15 24.64 -11.22
CA TYR A 80 11.12 24.74 -10.20
C TYR A 80 11.67 25.21 -8.85
N CYS A 81 10.80 25.79 -8.05
CA CYS A 81 11.12 26.27 -6.70
C CYS A 81 10.72 25.20 -5.68
N ALA A 82 11.65 24.80 -4.81
CA ALA A 82 11.32 23.92 -3.70
C ALA A 82 10.59 24.70 -2.59
N LEU A 83 9.73 23.99 -1.85
CA LEU A 83 9.03 24.53 -0.69
C LEU A 83 9.97 24.96 0.45
N GLU A 84 11.21 24.45 0.49
CA GLU A 84 12.19 24.76 1.53
C GLU A 84 12.65 26.22 1.48
N ASN A 85 12.81 26.78 0.27
CA ASN A 85 13.22 28.17 0.10
C ASN A 85 12.58 28.79 -1.17
N PRO A 86 11.59 29.67 -1.03
CA PRO A 86 10.90 30.30 -2.15
C PRO A 86 11.79 31.21 -2.99
N TYR A 87 13.00 31.54 -2.52
CA TYR A 87 13.97 32.35 -3.24
C TYR A 87 15.01 31.51 -4.00
N MET A 88 15.02 30.19 -3.82
CA MET A 88 15.96 29.27 -4.48
C MET A 88 15.21 28.34 -5.43
N CYS A 89 15.11 28.75 -6.70
CA CYS A 89 14.48 27.99 -7.78
C CYS A 89 15.53 27.36 -8.69
N ASN A 90 16.46 26.61 -8.08
CA ASN A 90 17.61 26.01 -8.78
C ASN A 90 17.39 24.53 -9.10
N ASN A 91 16.24 23.96 -8.74
CA ASN A 91 15.95 22.57 -9.07
C ASN A 91 15.41 22.50 -10.49
N GLU A 92 15.77 21.45 -11.20
CA GLU A 92 15.41 21.23 -12.60
C GLU A 92 14.60 19.96 -12.72
N CYS A 93 13.57 19.98 -13.58
CA CYS A 93 12.87 18.80 -14.04
C CYS A 93 13.19 18.60 -15.52
N ASP A 94 13.76 17.44 -15.85
CA ASP A 94 14.12 17.04 -17.21
C ASP A 94 13.73 15.57 -17.41
N ALA A 95 12.80 15.33 -18.34
CA ALA A 95 12.27 14.00 -18.63
C ALA A 95 13.29 13.10 -19.36
N SER A 96 14.36 13.67 -19.91
CA SER A 96 15.43 12.93 -20.59
C SER A 96 16.47 12.35 -19.64
N THR A 97 16.51 12.83 -18.39
CA THR A 97 17.44 12.37 -17.35
C THR A 97 16.69 11.68 -16.22
N GLU A 98 16.98 10.40 -15.99
CA GLU A 98 16.27 9.60 -14.97
C GLU A 98 16.33 10.20 -13.56
N GLU A 99 17.42 10.89 -13.21
CA GLU A 99 17.60 11.50 -11.89
C GLU A 99 16.77 12.78 -11.65
N LEU A 100 16.38 13.48 -12.72
CA LEU A 100 15.57 14.71 -12.67
C LEU A 100 14.14 14.50 -13.21
N ALA A 101 13.84 13.29 -13.70
CA ALA A 101 12.53 12.95 -14.22
C ALA A 101 11.56 12.65 -13.08
N HIS A 102 10.34 13.16 -13.21
CA HIS A 102 9.27 12.96 -12.24
C HIS A 102 8.04 12.26 -12.85
N PRO A 103 8.18 11.01 -13.34
CA PRO A 103 7.11 10.32 -14.06
C PRO A 103 6.01 9.78 -13.09
N PRO A 104 4.78 9.55 -13.59
CA PRO A 104 3.61 9.23 -12.76
C PRO A 104 3.72 7.91 -11.99
N GLU A 105 4.59 7.00 -12.43
CA GLU A 105 4.88 5.73 -11.76
C GLU A 105 5.46 5.96 -10.35
N LEU A 106 6.12 7.10 -10.12
CA LEU A 106 6.66 7.47 -8.81
C LEU A 106 5.59 7.82 -7.76
N MET A 107 4.31 7.94 -8.16
CA MET A 107 3.22 8.13 -7.19
C MET A 107 2.93 6.87 -6.37
N PHE A 108 3.31 5.69 -6.87
CA PHE A 108 2.95 4.39 -6.29
C PHE A 108 4.17 3.50 -6.07
N ASP A 109 5.37 4.08 -6.08
CA ASP A 109 6.59 3.34 -5.85
C ASP A 109 6.74 2.93 -4.37
N ILE A 110 7.84 2.22 -4.08
CA ILE A 110 8.11 1.77 -2.72
C ILE A 110 8.56 2.99 -1.90
N GLU A 111 7.78 3.31 -0.87
CA GLU A 111 8.10 4.36 0.10
C GLU A 111 9.46 4.12 0.78
N GLY A 112 10.18 5.21 1.07
CA GLY A 112 11.43 5.17 1.84
C GLY A 112 12.72 5.10 1.01
N ARG A 113 12.66 5.32 -0.31
CA ARG A 113 13.87 5.58 -1.11
C ARG A 113 14.50 6.92 -0.71
N ASN A 114 15.83 6.98 -0.73
CA ASN A 114 16.60 8.21 -0.56
C ASN A 114 17.42 8.46 -1.85
N PRO A 115 17.15 9.54 -2.61
CA PRO A 115 16.18 10.61 -2.36
C PRO A 115 14.72 10.17 -2.52
N THR A 116 13.80 10.93 -1.90
CA THR A 116 12.35 10.71 -2.02
C THR A 116 11.89 11.02 -3.44
N THR A 117 11.17 10.08 -4.05
CA THR A 117 10.59 10.18 -5.40
C THR A 117 9.22 10.87 -5.38
N PHE A 118 8.76 11.44 -6.48
CA PHE A 118 7.41 11.99 -6.61
C PHE A 118 7.11 12.26 -8.07
N TRP A 119 5.83 12.30 -8.43
CA TRP A 119 5.39 12.85 -9.70
C TRP A 119 5.21 14.37 -9.57
N GLN A 120 5.51 15.11 -10.64
CA GLN A 120 5.38 16.57 -10.66
C GLN A 120 4.70 17.02 -11.96
N SER A 121 3.70 17.88 -11.79
CA SER A 121 3.06 18.58 -12.90
C SER A 121 3.94 19.69 -13.45
N SER A 122 3.71 20.08 -14.70
CA SER A 122 4.39 21.19 -15.35
C SER A 122 4.00 22.53 -14.73
N SER A 123 4.94 23.49 -14.75
CA SER A 123 4.69 24.82 -14.23
C SER A 123 3.83 25.63 -15.22
N GLY A 124 2.62 26.02 -14.81
CA GLY A 124 1.77 26.88 -15.61
C GLY A 124 2.37 28.28 -15.74
N ARG A 125 3.08 28.57 -16.83
CA ARG A 125 3.75 29.87 -17.09
C ARG A 125 2.80 31.08 -17.21
N SER A 126 1.49 30.85 -17.23
CA SER A 126 0.49 31.92 -17.34
C SER A 126 -0.31 32.05 -16.06
N THR A 127 -0.45 33.27 -15.55
CA THR A 127 -1.24 33.61 -14.34
C THR A 127 -2.73 33.28 -14.46
N GLN A 128 -3.19 32.81 -15.63
CA GLN A 128 -4.57 32.39 -15.92
C GLN A 128 -4.75 30.86 -15.88
N SER A 129 -3.66 30.09 -15.78
CA SER A 129 -3.76 28.63 -15.60
C SER A 129 -4.09 28.29 -14.15
N PRO A 130 -5.05 27.38 -13.88
CA PRO A 130 -5.26 26.88 -12.53
C PRO A 130 -4.03 26.11 -11.98
N PHE A 131 -3.09 25.72 -12.85
CA PHE A 131 -1.84 25.02 -12.52
C PHE A 131 -0.63 25.95 -12.38
N TRP A 132 -0.81 27.15 -11.81
CA TRP A 132 0.27 28.13 -11.63
C TRP A 132 1.35 27.66 -10.64
N SER A 133 1.05 26.68 -9.80
CA SER A 133 1.99 26.03 -8.89
C SER A 133 2.20 24.57 -9.29
N THR A 134 3.44 24.14 -9.47
CA THR A 134 3.78 22.72 -9.58
C THR A 134 3.53 22.05 -8.24
N SER A 135 2.65 21.06 -8.19
CA SER A 135 2.42 20.28 -6.97
C SER A 135 3.10 18.93 -7.10
N PRO A 136 4.05 18.58 -6.21
CA PRO A 136 4.53 17.22 -6.13
C PRO A 136 3.38 16.36 -5.57
N TYR A 137 3.04 15.27 -6.26
CA TYR A 137 2.11 14.27 -5.74
C TYR A 137 2.85 12.97 -5.49
N ARG A 138 2.56 12.41 -4.31
CA ARG A 138 2.87 11.05 -3.92
C ARG A 138 1.56 10.44 -3.43
N GLY A 139 1.19 9.29 -3.97
CA GLY A 139 -0.01 8.56 -3.54
C GLY A 139 0.19 8.08 -2.11
N THR A 140 -0.52 8.65 -1.13
CA THR A 140 -0.47 8.13 0.24
C THR A 140 -1.17 6.78 0.30
N ARG A 141 -0.47 5.71 0.71
CA ARG A 141 -1.11 4.43 1.05
C ARG A 141 -2.06 4.65 2.21
N GLN A 142 -3.37 4.59 1.97
CA GLN A 142 -4.34 4.46 3.05
C GLN A 142 -4.34 3.01 3.53
N SER A 143 -3.65 2.74 4.63
CA SER A 143 -3.85 1.50 5.39
C SER A 143 -5.25 1.56 6.01
N SER A 144 -6.16 0.70 5.52
CA SER A 144 -7.48 0.46 6.14
C SER A 144 -7.37 -0.66 7.16
#